data_AF-A0A3M8K8D2-F1
#
_entry.id   AF-A0A3M8K8D2-F1
#
_cell.length_a   1.000
_cell.length_b   1.000
_cell.length_c   1.000
_cell.angle_alpha   90.00
_cell.angle_beta   90.00
_cell.angle_gamma   90.00
#
_symmetry.space_group_name_H-M   'P 1'
#
loop_
_entity.id
_entity.type
_entity.pdbx_description
1 polymer ?
#
loop_
_entity_poly.entity_id
_entity_poly.type
_entity_poly.pdbx_seq_one_letter_code
_entity_poly.pdbx_strand_id
1 'polypeptide(L)'
;MFTSRAGHLPTWGAIVPFVLIFGLIIGDVVETVSTQTLDVAVAPLLGPQLDQGRVPFGVVEGGPLGYYLVGYAISTLALLVAASLLAVVAIRFGRQGGVTRTMARLVEFALTALILWGVGQFITHMGNNFAANTHDVLAQWDFMSTIDSQAYVLWLLIISVLSSFVYVFRRSAFLEEEQEGLV
;
A
#
# COMPACT_ATOMS: atom_id res chain seq x y z
N MET A 1 38.09 23.62 6.25
CA MET A 1 36.90 24.47 6.09
C MET A 1 36.24 24.09 4.77
N PHE A 2 35.49 22.99 4.74
CA PHE A 2 34.70 22.56 3.58
C PHE A 2 33.26 22.98 3.82
N THR A 3 32.88 24.14 3.29
CA THR A 3 31.46 24.51 3.18
C THR A 3 30.87 23.68 2.04
N SER A 4 30.42 22.47 2.36
CA SER A 4 29.48 21.75 1.50
C SER A 4 28.17 22.53 1.52
N ARG A 5 27.96 23.38 0.52
CA ARG A 5 26.60 23.78 0.15
C ARG A 5 25.91 22.51 -0.32
N ALA A 6 25.27 21.80 0.60
CA ALA A 6 24.22 20.85 0.25
C ALA A 6 23.18 21.66 -0.52
N GLY A 7 23.21 21.56 -1.84
CA GLY A 7 22.19 22.16 -2.70
C GLY A 7 20.85 21.63 -2.21
N HIS A 8 19.97 22.52 -1.76
CA HIS A 8 18.59 22.17 -1.48
C HIS A 8 18.02 21.51 -2.73
N LEU A 9 17.91 20.18 -2.71
CA LEU A 9 17.17 19.47 -3.74
C LEU A 9 15.76 20.07 -3.74
N PRO A 10 15.23 20.50 -4.90
CA PRO A 10 13.93 21.14 -4.94
C PRO A 10 12.90 20.18 -4.38
N THR A 11 12.27 20.55 -3.27
CA THR A 11 11.26 19.75 -2.55
C THR A 11 10.11 19.29 -3.45
N TRP A 12 9.90 19.98 -4.57
CA TRP A 12 8.93 19.64 -5.61
C TRP A 12 9.14 18.23 -6.19
N GLY A 13 10.39 17.81 -6.45
CA GLY A 13 10.67 16.47 -6.99
C GLY A 13 10.28 15.34 -6.05
N ALA A 14 10.33 15.59 -4.74
CA ALA A 14 9.96 14.63 -3.71
C ALA A 14 8.44 14.56 -3.46
N ILE A 15 7.68 15.63 -3.73
CA ILE A 15 6.25 15.74 -3.39
C ILE A 15 5.35 15.21 -4.51
N VAL A 16 5.74 15.41 -5.77
CA VAL A 16 4.92 15.03 -6.95
C VAL A 16 4.48 13.56 -6.91
N PRO A 17 5.34 12.57 -6.62
CA PRO A 17 4.92 11.17 -6.55
C PRO A 17 3.82 10.93 -5.52
N PHE A 18 3.88 11.60 -4.35
CA PHE A 18 2.88 11.45 -3.31
C PHE A 18 1.55 12.07 -3.71
N VAL A 19 1.55 13.24 -4.35
CA VAL A 19 0.33 13.87 -4.86
C VAL A 19 -0.38 12.96 -5.86
N LEU A 20 0.38 12.33 -6.76
CA LEU A 20 -0.17 11.36 -7.70
C LEU A 20 -0.73 10.12 -6.99
N ILE A 21 0.00 9.55 -6.03
CA ILE A 21 -0.47 8.40 -5.24
C ILE A 21 -1.75 8.73 -4.47
N PHE A 22 -1.82 9.88 -3.80
CA PHE A 22 -3.04 10.34 -3.12
C PHE A 22 -4.18 10.55 -4.10
N GLY A 23 -3.92 11.15 -5.26
CA GLY A 23 -4.91 11.32 -6.32
C GLY A 23 -5.49 9.99 -6.79
N LEU A 24 -4.65 8.97 -6.95
CA LEU A 24 -5.09 7.62 -7.33
C LEU A 24 -5.94 6.96 -6.24
N ILE A 25 -5.48 7.00 -4.98
CA ILE A 25 -6.22 6.40 -3.85
C ILE A 25 -7.57 7.09 -3.65
N ILE A 26 -7.58 8.43 -3.65
CA ILE A 26 -8.81 9.21 -3.49
C ILE A 26 -9.73 9.02 -4.69
N GLY A 27 -9.18 8.99 -5.90
CA GLY A 27 -9.93 8.73 -7.12
C GLY A 27 -10.68 7.41 -7.06
N ASP A 28 -10.01 6.34 -6.63
CA ASP A 28 -10.63 5.03 -6.45
C ASP A 28 -11.74 5.05 -5.37
N VAL A 29 -11.51 5.70 -4.22
CA VAL A 29 -12.55 5.86 -3.19
C VAL A 29 -13.78 6.57 -3.73
N VAL A 30 -13.58 7.67 -4.47
CA VAL A 30 -14.67 8.43 -5.09
C VAL A 30 -15.40 7.57 -6.10
N GLU A 31 -14.68 6.80 -6.92
CA GLU A 31 -15.26 5.90 -7.91
C GLU A 31 -16.09 4.80 -7.23
N THR A 32 -15.54 4.11 -6.24
CA THR A 32 -16.23 3.06 -5.49
C THR A 32 -17.48 3.57 -4.77
N VAL A 33 -17.43 4.76 -4.16
CA VAL A 33 -18.60 5.34 -3.49
C VAL A 33 -19.65 5.84 -4.48
N SER A 34 -19.23 6.49 -5.57
CA SER A 34 -20.16 7.06 -6.56
C SER A 34 -20.84 6.00 -7.43
N THR A 35 -20.13 4.94 -7.78
CA THR A 35 -20.64 3.84 -8.60
C THR A 35 -21.25 2.71 -7.78
N GLN A 36 -21.01 2.68 -6.45
CA GLN A 36 -21.36 1.56 -5.57
C GLN A 36 -20.84 0.21 -6.09
N THR A 37 -19.60 0.22 -6.57
CA THR A 37 -18.90 -0.95 -7.08
C THR A 37 -17.53 -1.12 -6.43
N LEU A 38 -17.06 -2.37 -6.31
CA LEU A 38 -15.72 -2.70 -5.84
C LEU A 38 -14.98 -3.49 -6.90
N ASP A 39 -13.72 -3.15 -7.12
CA ASP A 39 -12.81 -3.96 -7.93
C ASP A 39 -12.44 -5.23 -7.16
N VAL A 40 -12.83 -6.39 -7.70
CA VAL A 40 -12.60 -7.70 -7.10
C VAL A 40 -12.15 -8.69 -8.17
N ALA A 41 -11.07 -9.42 -7.90
CA ALA A 41 -10.46 -10.32 -8.86
C ALA A 41 -11.39 -11.44 -9.38
N VAL A 42 -12.43 -11.81 -8.62
CA VAL A 42 -13.41 -12.84 -9.02
C VAL A 42 -14.48 -12.31 -9.98
N ALA A 43 -14.58 -10.99 -10.20
CA ALA A 43 -15.66 -10.38 -10.98
C ALA A 43 -15.91 -11.02 -12.36
N PRO A 44 -14.88 -11.34 -13.18
CA PRO A 44 -15.09 -11.93 -14.50
C PRO A 44 -15.76 -13.32 -14.44
N LEU A 45 -15.62 -14.03 -13.32
CA LEU A 45 -16.22 -15.35 -13.12
C LEU A 45 -17.68 -15.26 -12.63
N LEU A 46 -18.08 -14.13 -12.05
CA LEU A 46 -19.45 -13.92 -11.55
C LEU A 46 -20.44 -13.58 -12.66
N GLY A 47 -19.95 -13.05 -13.79
CA GLY A 47 -20.77 -12.87 -14.98
C GLY A 47 -20.07 -12.09 -16.09
N PRO A 48 -20.45 -12.32 -17.36
CA PRO A 48 -19.79 -11.71 -18.52
C PRO A 48 -19.96 -10.19 -18.63
N GLN A 49 -20.84 -9.61 -17.82
CA GLN A 49 -21.06 -8.16 -17.74
C GLN A 49 -20.04 -7.48 -16.79
N LEU A 50 -19.29 -8.27 -16.03
CA LEU A 50 -18.38 -7.86 -14.96
C LEU A 50 -16.89 -8.04 -15.36
N ASP A 51 -16.62 -8.25 -16.65
CA ASP A 51 -15.27 -8.41 -17.21
C ASP A 51 -14.33 -7.23 -16.94
N GLN A 52 -14.87 -6.09 -16.49
CA GLN A 52 -14.09 -4.92 -16.08
C GLN A 52 -13.53 -5.01 -14.65
N GLY A 53 -13.70 -6.13 -13.94
CA GLY A 53 -13.16 -6.31 -12.58
C GLY A 53 -14.02 -5.72 -11.47
N ARG A 54 -14.95 -4.80 -11.77
CA ARG A 54 -15.81 -4.17 -10.76
C ARG A 54 -17.15 -4.88 -10.59
N VAL A 55 -17.52 -5.17 -9.35
CA VAL A 55 -18.80 -5.79 -9.00
C VAL A 55 -19.67 -4.80 -8.22
N PRO A 56 -20.94 -4.58 -8.63
CA PRO A 56 -21.90 -3.78 -7.88
C PRO A 56 -22.22 -4.40 -6.53
N PHE A 57 -22.48 -3.57 -5.51
CA PHE A 57 -22.86 -4.04 -4.17
C PHE A 57 -24.14 -4.88 -4.17
N GLY A 58 -25.04 -4.68 -5.14
CA GLY A 58 -26.26 -5.47 -5.29
C GLY A 58 -26.06 -6.85 -5.94
N VAL A 59 -24.88 -7.15 -6.50
CA VAL A 59 -24.59 -8.47 -7.08
C VAL A 59 -23.92 -9.38 -6.04
N VAL A 60 -23.08 -8.81 -5.19
CA VAL A 60 -22.47 -9.52 -4.05
C VAL A 60 -23.26 -9.17 -2.81
N GLU A 61 -24.30 -9.94 -2.50
CA GLU A 61 -25.09 -9.70 -1.28
C GLU A 61 -24.59 -10.57 -0.11
N GLY A 62 -24.70 -10.04 1.12
CA GLY A 62 -24.42 -10.79 2.34
C GLY A 62 -22.93 -10.95 2.66
N GLY A 63 -22.50 -12.20 2.90
CA GLY A 63 -21.18 -12.53 3.44
C GLY A 63 -19.98 -11.94 2.67
N PRO A 64 -19.86 -12.14 1.34
CA PRO A 64 -18.69 -11.69 0.60
C PRO A 64 -18.56 -10.16 0.53
N LEU A 65 -19.67 -9.42 0.51
CA LEU A 65 -19.65 -7.95 0.53
C LEU A 65 -18.98 -7.41 1.80
N GLY A 66 -19.25 -8.04 2.95
CA GLY A 66 -18.61 -7.67 4.21
C GLY A 66 -17.09 -7.81 4.15
N TYR A 67 -16.60 -8.92 3.57
CA TYR A 67 -15.17 -9.11 3.34
C TYR A 67 -14.60 -8.05 2.40
N TYR A 68 -15.29 -7.73 1.31
CA TYR A 68 -14.81 -6.72 0.36
C TYR A 68 -14.76 -5.32 0.96
N LEU A 69 -15.79 -4.90 1.70
CA LEU A 69 -15.79 -3.59 2.35
C LEU A 69 -14.71 -3.48 3.43
N VAL A 70 -14.53 -4.51 4.25
CA VAL A 70 -13.51 -4.53 5.30
C VAL A 70 -12.10 -4.59 4.69
N GLY A 71 -11.88 -5.46 3.71
CA GLY A 71 -10.61 -5.57 3.00
C GLY A 71 -10.24 -4.26 2.31
N TYR A 72 -11.20 -3.65 1.61
CA TYR A 72 -11.06 -2.34 0.98
C TYR A 72 -10.71 -1.24 2.00
N ALA A 73 -11.48 -1.12 3.08
CA ALA A 73 -11.23 -0.10 4.10
C ALA A 73 -9.84 -0.23 4.72
N ILE A 74 -9.43 -1.45 5.08
CA ILE A 74 -8.10 -1.73 5.65
C ILE A 74 -7.00 -1.39 4.64
N SER A 75 -7.12 -1.85 3.39
CA SER A 75 -6.13 -1.60 2.35
C SER A 75 -6.00 -0.10 2.04
N THR A 76 -7.11 0.60 1.86
CA THR A 76 -7.11 2.04 1.53
C THR A 76 -6.51 2.88 2.68
N LEU A 77 -6.93 2.63 3.91
CA LEU A 77 -6.39 3.34 5.08
C LEU A 77 -4.89 3.06 5.27
N ALA A 78 -4.47 1.81 5.09
CA ALA A 78 -3.08 1.42 5.15
C ALA A 78 -2.22 2.17 4.11
N LEU A 79 -2.67 2.25 2.86
CA LEU A 79 -1.97 3.00 1.81
C LEU A 79 -1.89 4.49 2.11
N LEU A 80 -2.98 5.10 2.58
CA LEU A 80 -2.99 6.52 2.96
C LEU A 80 -1.99 6.82 4.08
N VAL A 81 -1.94 5.96 5.11
CA VAL A 81 -0.98 6.10 6.21
C VAL A 81 0.45 5.92 5.71
N ALA A 82 0.74 4.87 4.95
CA ALA A 82 2.07 4.62 4.39
C ALA A 82 2.55 5.79 3.52
N ALA A 83 1.72 6.24 2.57
CA ALA A 83 2.02 7.37 1.70
C ALA A 83 2.27 8.66 2.48
N SER A 84 1.44 8.95 3.50
CA SER A 84 1.59 10.14 4.35
C SER A 84 2.92 10.14 5.11
N LEU A 85 3.26 9.01 5.73
CA LEU A 85 4.49 8.87 6.52
C LEU A 85 5.74 8.99 5.63
N LEU A 86 5.72 8.35 4.45
CA LEU A 86 6.81 8.44 3.49
C LEU A 86 6.95 9.85 2.90
N ALA A 87 5.84 10.56 2.65
CA ALA A 87 5.87 11.95 2.22
C ALA A 87 6.53 12.85 3.28
N VAL A 88 6.18 12.66 4.56
CA VAL A 88 6.80 13.39 5.68
C VAL A 88 8.30 13.10 5.74
N VAL A 89 8.72 11.84 5.58
CA VAL A 89 10.14 11.47 5.54
C VAL A 89 10.86 12.17 4.38
N ALA A 90 10.30 12.12 3.17
CA ALA A 90 10.90 12.73 1.99
C ALA A 90 11.04 14.25 2.12
N ILE A 91 10.02 14.93 2.63
CA ILE A 91 10.05 16.39 2.89
C ILE A 91 11.12 16.73 3.94
N ARG A 92 11.19 15.97 5.03
CA ARG A 92 12.18 16.21 6.08
C ARG A 92 13.59 15.96 5.57
N PHE A 93 13.81 14.89 4.80
CA PHE A 93 15.11 14.54 4.25
C PHE A 93 15.61 15.64 3.31
N GLY A 94 14.75 16.14 2.40
CA GLY A 94 15.09 17.24 1.50
C GLY A 94 15.39 18.57 2.22
N ARG A 95 14.88 18.78 3.44
CA ARG A 95 15.14 19.98 4.25
C ARG A 95 16.38 19.86 5.13
N GLN A 96 16.62 18.68 5.73
CA GLN A 96 17.65 18.47 6.74
C GLN A 96 18.96 17.95 6.15
N GLY A 97 18.94 17.33 4.97
CA GLY A 97 20.14 16.85 4.28
C GLY A 97 20.80 15.61 4.89
N GLY A 98 20.21 15.04 5.96
CA GLY A 98 20.70 13.85 6.68
C GLY A 98 19.53 13.02 7.23
N VAL A 99 19.83 11.82 7.72
CA VAL A 99 18.85 10.85 8.21
C VAL A 99 18.73 10.93 9.73
N THR A 100 17.55 11.30 10.23
CA THR A 100 17.30 11.36 11.68
C THR A 100 16.62 10.11 12.22
N ARG A 101 16.78 9.82 13.53
CA ARG A 101 16.01 8.77 14.24
C ARG A 101 14.50 8.88 14.04
N THR A 102 13.99 10.10 13.95
CA THR A 102 12.56 10.33 13.73
C THR A 102 12.14 9.88 12.34
N MET A 103 12.95 10.12 11.31
CA MET A 103 12.68 9.60 9.96
C MET A 103 12.67 8.07 9.94
N ALA A 104 13.66 7.43 10.59
CA ALA A 104 13.71 5.96 10.65
C ALA A 104 12.42 5.36 11.27
N ARG A 105 11.93 5.94 12.38
CA ARG A 105 10.64 5.53 12.99
C ARG A 105 9.44 5.73 12.07
N LEU A 106 9.41 6.83 11.29
CA LEU A 106 8.32 7.06 10.34
C LEU A 106 8.33 6.02 9.21
N VAL A 107 9.50 5.61 8.73
CA VAL A 107 9.62 4.53 7.74
C VAL A 107 9.18 3.18 8.33
N GLU A 108 9.50 2.90 9.60
CA GLU A 108 8.99 1.70 10.30
C GLU A 108 7.46 1.67 10.36
N PHE A 109 6.83 2.78 10.74
CA PHE A 109 5.37 2.86 10.78
C PHE A 109 4.77 2.73 9.37
N ALA A 110 5.42 3.29 8.35
CA ALA A 110 4.99 3.12 6.96
C ALA A 110 5.06 1.65 6.53
N LEU A 111 6.10 0.92 6.94
CA LEU A 111 6.21 -0.52 6.72
C LEU A 111 5.10 -1.30 7.41
N THR A 112 4.80 -1.00 8.67
CA THR A 112 3.68 -1.63 9.38
C THR A 112 2.36 -1.38 8.66
N ALA A 113 2.15 -0.18 8.13
CA ALA A 113 0.99 0.12 7.31
C ALA A 113 0.97 -0.72 6.02
N LEU A 114 2.09 -0.90 5.32
CA LEU A 114 2.16 -1.78 4.15
C LEU A 114 1.90 -3.27 4.46
N ILE A 115 2.23 -3.71 5.69
CA ILE A 115 1.84 -5.04 6.16
C ILE A 115 0.31 -5.12 6.33
N LEU A 116 -0.30 -4.11 6.95
CA LEU A 116 -1.76 -4.03 7.09
C LEU A 116 -2.47 -3.96 5.74
N TRP A 117 -1.88 -3.33 4.73
CA TRP A 117 -2.41 -3.36 3.38
C TRP A 117 -2.56 -4.79 2.86
N GLY A 118 -1.54 -5.64 3.06
CA GLY A 118 -1.60 -7.05 2.67
C GLY A 118 -2.62 -7.86 3.47
N VAL A 119 -2.84 -7.52 4.74
CA VAL A 119 -3.96 -8.09 5.51
C VAL A 119 -5.31 -7.72 4.87
N GLY A 120 -5.47 -6.48 4.42
CA GLY A 120 -6.67 -6.06 3.67
C GLY A 120 -6.87 -6.88 2.39
N GLN A 121 -5.80 -7.09 1.61
CA GLN A 121 -5.84 -7.93 0.40
C GLN A 121 -6.20 -9.38 0.70
N PHE A 122 -5.65 -9.95 1.78
CA PHE A 122 -6.00 -11.29 2.24
C PHE A 122 -7.50 -11.40 2.58
N ILE A 123 -8.05 -10.40 3.26
CA ILE A 123 -9.49 -10.34 3.57
C ILE A 123 -10.33 -10.28 2.29
N THR A 124 -9.93 -9.45 1.31
CA THR A 124 -10.59 -9.41 0.00
C THR A 124 -10.51 -10.77 -0.71
N HIS A 125 -9.39 -11.47 -0.61
CA HIS A 125 -9.23 -12.81 -1.19
C HIS A 125 -10.12 -13.86 -0.50
N MET A 126 -10.33 -13.77 0.82
CA MET A 126 -11.35 -14.57 1.50
C MET A 126 -12.77 -14.26 0.98
N GLY A 127 -13.06 -12.99 0.68
CA GLY A 127 -14.29 -12.59 0.01
C GLY A 127 -14.44 -13.22 -1.36
N ASN A 128 -13.38 -13.25 -2.17
CA ASN A 128 -13.37 -13.92 -3.48
C ASN A 128 -13.62 -15.42 -3.35
N ASN A 129 -12.98 -16.10 -2.40
CA ASN A 129 -13.24 -17.52 -2.14
C ASN A 129 -14.71 -17.77 -1.77
N PHE A 130 -15.28 -16.91 -0.93
CA PHE A 130 -16.69 -17.02 -0.53
C PHE A 130 -17.60 -16.82 -1.74
N ALA A 131 -17.41 -15.74 -2.51
CA ALA A 131 -18.22 -15.44 -3.68
C ALA A 131 -18.12 -16.57 -4.73
N ALA A 132 -16.91 -17.04 -5.02
CA ALA A 132 -16.68 -18.14 -5.95
C ALA A 132 -17.40 -19.43 -5.53
N ASN A 133 -17.36 -19.76 -4.24
CA ASN A 133 -18.09 -20.91 -3.69
C ASN A 133 -19.61 -20.74 -3.76
N THR A 134 -20.11 -19.52 -3.58
CA THR A 134 -21.56 -19.22 -3.63
C THR A 134 -22.11 -19.34 -5.06
N HIS A 135 -21.30 -19.02 -6.06
CA HIS A 135 -21.68 -19.05 -7.47
C HIS A 135 -21.23 -20.33 -8.21
N ASP A 136 -20.72 -21.34 -7.48
CA ASP A 136 -20.25 -22.63 -8.01
C ASP A 136 -19.13 -22.49 -9.08
N VAL A 137 -18.29 -21.46 -8.95
CA VAL A 137 -17.15 -21.16 -9.84
C VAL A 137 -15.79 -21.34 -9.14
N LEU A 138 -15.77 -22.04 -8.01
CA LEU A 138 -14.57 -22.21 -7.17
C LEU A 138 -13.40 -22.85 -7.93
N ALA A 139 -13.64 -23.86 -8.75
CA ALA A 139 -12.59 -24.53 -9.51
C ALA A 139 -11.91 -23.61 -10.55
N GLN A 140 -12.67 -22.68 -11.13
CA GLN A 140 -12.14 -21.70 -12.09
C GLN A 140 -11.38 -20.60 -11.34
N TRP A 141 -11.90 -20.19 -10.17
CA TRP A 141 -11.25 -19.26 -9.28
C TRP A 141 -9.91 -19.81 -8.77
N ASP A 142 -9.82 -21.08 -8.36
CA ASP A 142 -8.57 -21.70 -7.90
C ASP A 142 -7.47 -21.71 -8.98
N PHE A 143 -7.87 -21.86 -10.26
CA PHE A 143 -6.94 -21.75 -11.37
C PHE A 143 -6.44 -20.30 -11.56
N MET A 144 -7.36 -19.32 -11.49
CA MET A 144 -7.02 -17.89 -11.59
C MET A 144 -6.21 -17.39 -10.39
N SER A 145 -6.53 -17.84 -9.18
CA SER A 145 -5.89 -17.42 -7.92
C SER A 145 -4.40 -17.76 -7.87
N THR A 146 -3.96 -18.71 -8.69
CA THR A 146 -2.54 -19.02 -8.86
C THR A 146 -1.75 -17.81 -9.40
N ILE A 147 -2.37 -16.96 -10.23
CA ILE A 147 -1.76 -15.70 -10.71
C ILE A 147 -1.73 -14.67 -9.57
N ASP A 148 -2.80 -14.56 -8.77
CA ASP A 148 -2.84 -13.71 -7.57
C ASP A 148 -1.79 -14.12 -6.52
N SER A 149 -1.48 -15.41 -6.42
CA SER A 149 -0.47 -15.91 -5.47
C SER A 149 0.93 -15.33 -5.73
N GLN A 150 1.27 -15.02 -6.99
CA GLN A 150 2.53 -14.37 -7.35
C GLN A 150 2.59 -12.91 -6.87
N ALA A 151 1.46 -12.21 -6.83
CA ALA A 151 1.39 -10.86 -6.28
C ALA A 151 1.68 -10.84 -4.76
N TYR A 152 1.23 -11.86 -4.02
CA TYR A 152 1.58 -12.01 -2.60
C TYR A 152 3.08 -12.27 -2.38
N VAL A 153 3.70 -13.09 -3.23
CA VAL A 153 5.16 -13.32 -3.18
C VAL A 153 5.93 -12.03 -3.46
N LEU A 154 5.52 -11.26 -4.48
CA LEU A 154 6.11 -9.96 -4.79
C LEU A 154 5.93 -8.97 -3.64
N TRP A 155 4.76 -8.93 -3.01
CA TRP A 155 4.52 -8.09 -1.83
C TRP A 155 5.41 -8.46 -0.64
N LEU A 156 5.57 -9.75 -0.34
CA LEU A 156 6.49 -10.22 0.71
C LEU A 156 7.95 -9.84 0.42
N LEU A 157 8.36 -9.93 -0.86
CA LEU A 157 9.68 -9.47 -1.29
C LEU A 157 9.85 -7.97 -1.10
N ILE A 158 8.86 -7.16 -1.48
CA ILE A 158 8.87 -5.70 -1.28
C ILE A 158 9.00 -5.37 0.21
N ILE A 159 8.20 -6.02 1.08
CA ILE A 159 8.31 -5.83 2.53
C ILE A 159 9.70 -6.20 3.04
N SER A 160 10.25 -7.32 2.57
CA SER A 160 11.58 -7.79 3.00
C SER A 160 12.68 -6.80 2.62
N VAL A 161 12.62 -6.26 1.39
CA VAL A 161 13.54 -5.22 0.91
C VAL A 161 13.38 -3.95 1.73
N LEU A 162 12.15 -3.45 1.90
CA LEU A 162 11.89 -2.23 2.66
C LEU A 162 12.28 -2.38 4.15
N SER A 163 12.09 -3.56 4.74
CA SER A 163 12.55 -3.87 6.11
C SER A 163 14.07 -3.81 6.22
N SER A 164 14.78 -4.32 5.20
CA SER A 164 16.23 -4.20 5.11
C SER A 164 16.68 -2.74 4.96
N PHE A 165 15.94 -1.93 4.20
CA PHE A 165 16.18 -0.50 4.12
C PHE A 165 16.00 0.18 5.49
N VAL A 166 14.96 -0.13 6.25
CA VAL A 166 14.78 0.41 7.60
C VAL A 166 15.97 0.11 8.51
N TYR A 167 16.50 -1.11 8.45
CA TYR A 167 17.70 -1.46 9.20
C TYR A 167 18.90 -0.57 8.80
N VAL A 168 19.11 -0.35 7.51
CA VAL A 168 20.15 0.57 6.99
C VAL A 168 19.89 1.99 7.47
N PHE A 169 18.67 2.51 7.36
CA PHE A 169 18.29 3.86 7.80
C PHE A 169 18.53 4.07 9.30
N ARG A 170 18.19 3.09 10.14
CA ARG A 170 18.51 3.12 11.58
C ARG A 170 20.01 3.20 11.83
N ARG A 171 20.78 2.37 11.12
CA ARG A 171 22.24 2.32 11.29
C ARG A 171 22.88 3.62 10.84
N SER A 172 22.45 4.19 9.72
CA SER A 172 22.90 5.49 9.22
C SER A 172 22.59 6.61 10.20
N ALA A 173 21.36 6.68 10.73
CA ALA A 173 20.98 7.69 11.73
C ALA A 173 21.84 7.61 13.01
N PHE A 174 22.14 6.39 13.46
CA PHE A 174 23.00 6.18 14.63
C PHE A 174 24.44 6.62 14.38
N LEU A 175 24.99 6.32 13.19
CA LEU A 175 26.35 6.73 12.82
C LEU A 175 26.48 8.25 12.64
N GLU A 176 25.45 8.92 12.11
CA GLU A 176 25.41 10.38 12.01
C GLU A 176 25.43 11.03 13.41
N GLU A 177 24.64 10.50 14.36
CA GLU A 177 24.65 10.99 15.75
C GLU A 177 25.98 10.74 16.48
N GLU A 178 26.63 9.59 16.26
CA GLU A 178 27.97 9.33 16.82
C GLU A 178 29.01 10.30 16.27
N GLN A 179 28.94 10.66 14.99
CA GLN A 179 29.85 11.63 14.37
C GLN A 179 29.63 13.05 14.88
N GLU A 180 28.37 13.47 15.08
CA GLU A 180 28.04 14.79 15.63
C GLU A 180 28.35 14.90 17.13
N GLY A 181 28.29 13.80 17.89
CA GLY A 181 28.61 13.77 19.32
C GLY A 181 30.10 13.68 19.66
N LEU A 182 30.98 13.48 18.67
CA LEU A 182 32.44 13.39 18.81
C LEU A 182 33.18 14.70 18.48
N VAL A 183 32.45 15.78 18.15
CA VAL A 183 32.99 17.13 17.89
C VAL A 183 32.91 18.01 19.12
#